data_AF-A0A6L0XNR0-F1
#
_entry.id   AF-A0A6L0XNR0-F1
#
_cell.length_a   1.000
_cell.length_b   1.000
_cell.length_c   1.000
_cell.angle_alpha   90.00
_cell.angle_beta   90.00
_cell.angle_gamma   90.00
#
_symmetry.space_group_name_H-M   'P 1'
#
loop_
_entity.id
_entity.type
_entity.pdbx_description
1 polymer ?
#
loop_
_entity_poly.entity_id
_entity_poly.type
_entity_poly.pdbx_seq_one_letter_code
_entity_poly.pdbx_strand_id
1 'polypeptide(L)'
;MVTETFLRKALFARCAIDLCGKKILPKDAFVALLTQGKLTPSQYQMTDAEAVKYIDTLKRAKMIVEVDDYVYTDVKAVVDAVHLKSGLPLVPATSKTFENLYHALSESLAAFHRQSLPAAERAVRRQREFWAFTALGSGTQMLVLAYLTFQVYGWDVMEPVTFFVTTATALCSYAYFLYFRAEHSYESVDDSFLPHLLMRELGVLRVDADKAIRDMKAMQELQAAVSLDDERVSKLVEAAAKKKSTSACHS
;
A
#
# COMPACT_ATOMS: atom_id res chain seq x y z
N MET A 1 28.92 6.69 7.49
CA MET A 1 29.39 5.28 7.43
C MET A 1 29.25 4.69 8.82
N VAL A 2 28.28 3.81 9.04
CA VAL A 2 28.16 3.05 10.30
C VAL A 2 29.21 1.95 10.24
N THR A 3 30.17 1.93 11.15
CA THR A 3 31.23 0.92 11.18
C THR A 3 30.64 -0.42 11.62
N GLU A 4 31.11 -1.53 11.05
CA GLU A 4 30.68 -2.90 11.42
C GLU A 4 30.79 -3.15 12.94
N THR A 5 31.80 -2.52 13.55
CA THR A 5 32.05 -2.51 14.99
C THR A 5 30.92 -1.87 15.80
N PHE A 6 30.31 -0.78 15.31
CA PHE A 6 29.19 -0.12 15.97
C PHE A 6 27.92 -0.98 15.92
N LEU A 7 27.67 -1.65 14.80
CA LEU A 7 26.53 -2.57 14.65
C LEU A 7 26.61 -3.74 15.64
N ARG A 8 27.80 -4.34 15.81
CA ARG A 8 28.01 -5.39 16.81
C ARG A 8 27.81 -4.87 18.24
N LYS A 9 28.39 -3.70 18.58
CA LYS A 9 28.16 -3.05 19.88
C LYS A 9 26.68 -2.78 20.14
N ALA A 10 25.96 -2.25 19.15
CA ALA A 10 24.53 -1.97 19.23
C ALA A 10 23.69 -3.25 19.39
N LEU A 11 24.07 -4.36 18.77
CA LEU A 11 23.39 -5.64 18.91
C LEU A 11 23.57 -6.22 20.32
N PHE A 12 24.78 -6.18 20.88
CA PHE A 12 25.02 -6.60 22.26
C PHE A 12 24.34 -5.69 23.29
N ALA A 13 24.34 -4.38 23.05
CA ALA A 13 23.58 -3.41 23.84
C ALA A 13 22.08 -3.75 23.85
N ARG A 14 21.51 -4.05 22.67
CA ARG A 14 20.12 -4.47 22.51
C ARG A 14 19.80 -5.74 23.31
N CYS A 15 20.63 -6.77 23.19
CA CYS A 15 20.48 -8.01 23.96
C CYS A 15 20.58 -7.77 25.48
N ALA A 16 21.49 -6.90 25.92
CA ALA A 16 21.63 -6.56 27.34
C ALA A 16 20.40 -5.82 27.88
N ILE A 17 19.80 -4.94 27.07
CA ILE A 17 18.55 -4.23 27.39
C ILE A 17 17.39 -5.23 27.52
N ASP A 18 17.23 -6.14 26.56
CA ASP A 18 16.16 -7.14 26.55
C ASP A 18 16.29 -8.13 27.72
N LEU A 19 17.52 -8.53 28.09
CA LEU A 19 17.80 -9.45 29.19
C LEU A 19 17.74 -8.79 30.58
N CYS A 20 17.82 -7.47 30.67
CA CYS A 20 17.82 -6.78 31.97
C CYS A 20 16.48 -6.92 32.71
N GLY A 21 15.38 -7.24 32.01
CA GLY A 21 14.05 -7.54 32.58
C GLY A 21 13.38 -6.38 33.34
N LYS A 22 14.10 -5.28 33.57
CA LYS A 22 13.64 -4.07 34.24
C LYS A 22 13.00 -3.15 33.20
N LYS A 23 11.72 -2.86 33.40
CA LYS A 23 10.91 -2.05 32.47
C LYS A 23 11.20 -0.54 32.56
N ILE A 24 11.78 -0.11 33.68
CA ILE A 24 12.09 1.29 34.00
C ILE A 24 13.52 1.34 34.53
N LEU A 25 14.40 2.11 33.88
CA LEU A 25 15.76 2.37 34.37
C LEU A 25 16.01 3.88 34.43
N PRO A 26 16.71 4.40 35.46
CA PRO A 26 17.24 5.74 35.38
C PRO A 26 18.31 5.82 34.27
N LYS A 27 18.43 6.98 33.62
CA LYS A 27 19.39 7.21 32.53
C LYS A 27 20.82 6.82 32.91
N ASP A 28 21.23 7.17 34.12
CA ASP A 28 22.59 6.88 34.61
C ASP A 28 22.83 5.37 34.73
N ALA A 29 21.83 4.62 35.20
CA ALA A 29 21.93 3.16 35.25
C ALA A 29 21.85 2.53 33.86
N PHE A 30 21.16 3.15 32.91
CA PHE A 30 21.10 2.70 31.52
C PHE A 30 22.45 2.91 30.82
N VAL A 31 23.10 4.06 31.03
CA VAL A 31 24.46 4.33 30.54
C VAL A 31 25.47 3.39 31.20
N ALA A 32 25.39 3.20 32.52
CA ALA A 32 26.22 2.25 33.25
C ALA A 32 26.02 0.80 32.78
N LEU A 33 24.83 0.43 32.34
CA LEU A 33 24.54 -0.89 31.78
C LEU A 33 25.21 -1.09 30.41
N LEU A 34 25.36 -0.03 29.62
CA LEU A 34 26.02 -0.06 28.31
C LEU A 34 27.55 0.01 28.41
N THR A 35 28.08 0.59 29.49
CA THR A 35 29.53 0.79 29.69
C THR A 35 30.16 -0.25 30.61
N GLN A 36 29.44 -0.73 31.64
CA GLN A 36 29.94 -1.65 32.67
C GLN A 36 29.08 -2.92 32.83
N GLY A 37 28.16 -3.18 31.90
CA GLY A 37 27.25 -4.32 31.97
C GLY A 37 27.97 -5.68 31.97
N LYS A 38 27.61 -6.55 32.93
CA LYS A 38 28.09 -7.95 33.00
C LYS A 38 27.77 -8.78 31.75
N LEU A 39 26.77 -8.38 30.97
CA LEU A 39 26.26 -9.10 29.79
C LEU A 39 26.99 -8.73 28.50
N THR A 40 27.81 -7.68 28.50
CA THR A 40 28.57 -7.24 27.32
C THR A 40 30.05 -7.59 27.49
N PRO A 41 30.67 -8.31 26.53
CA PRO A 41 32.11 -8.56 26.56
C PRO A 41 32.88 -7.24 26.55
N SER A 42 34.00 -7.15 27.29
CA SER A 42 34.80 -5.92 27.43
C SER A 42 35.24 -5.30 26.10
N GLN A 43 35.40 -6.11 25.05
CA GLN A 43 35.74 -5.67 23.70
C GLN A 43 34.63 -4.87 22.99
N TYR A 44 33.37 -5.01 23.44
CA TYR A 44 32.18 -4.42 22.81
C TYR A 44 31.41 -3.46 23.74
N GLN A 45 32.02 -3.05 24.86
CA GLN A 45 31.45 -2.01 25.72
C GLN A 45 31.44 -0.66 24.99
N MET A 46 30.37 0.12 25.19
CA MET A 46 30.25 1.46 24.64
C MET A 46 30.93 2.47 25.57
N THR A 47 31.53 3.51 24.99
CA THR A 47 31.98 4.68 25.76
C THR A 47 30.76 5.54 26.14
N ASP A 48 30.81 6.31 27.23
CA ASP A 48 29.68 7.13 27.70
C ASP A 48 29.10 8.04 26.59
N ALA A 49 29.96 8.64 25.76
CA ALA A 49 29.54 9.46 24.61
C ALA A 49 28.86 8.64 23.49
N GLU A 50 29.30 7.39 23.27
CA GLU A 50 28.67 6.46 22.32
C GLU A 50 27.30 5.98 22.83
N ALA A 51 27.19 5.73 24.15
CA ALA A 51 25.97 5.30 24.81
C ALA A 51 24.86 6.36 24.72
N VAL A 52 25.18 7.63 24.95
CA VAL A 52 24.22 8.74 24.79
C VAL A 52 23.74 8.86 23.35
N LYS A 53 24.65 8.78 22.38
CA LYS A 53 24.30 8.77 20.95
C LYS A 53 23.41 7.57 20.58
N TYR A 54 23.62 6.43 21.24
CA TYR A 54 22.82 5.23 21.05
C TYR A 54 21.40 5.39 21.64
N ILE A 55 21.25 5.98 22.83
CA ILE A 55 19.94 6.34 23.40
C ILE A 55 19.16 7.24 22.43
N ASP A 56 19.82 8.27 21.87
CA ASP A 56 19.21 9.15 20.88
C ASP A 56 18.79 8.40 19.61
N THR A 57 19.58 7.41 19.15
CA THR A 57 19.17 6.57 18.02
C THR A 57 17.97 5.69 18.36
N LEU A 58 17.89 5.15 19.57
CA LEU A 58 16.76 4.32 20.02
C LEU A 58 15.49 5.15 20.20
N LYS A 59 15.63 6.39 20.66
CA LYS A 59 14.56 7.39 20.73
C LYS A 59 14.03 7.75 19.33
N ARG A 60 14.92 8.04 18.38
CA ARG A 60 14.53 8.28 16.97
C ARG A 60 13.84 7.06 16.34
N ALA A 61 14.26 5.86 16.72
CA ALA A 61 13.64 4.61 16.28
C ALA A 61 12.33 4.26 17.02
N LYS A 62 11.83 5.12 17.92
CA LYS A 62 10.64 4.89 18.77
C LYS A 62 10.69 3.59 19.60
N MET A 63 11.89 3.10 19.89
CA MET A 63 12.11 1.84 20.62
C MET A 63 12.06 2.01 22.14
N ILE A 64 12.31 3.23 22.61
CA ILE A 64 12.44 3.57 24.03
C ILE A 64 11.76 4.93 24.25
N VAL A 65 11.04 5.06 25.37
CA VAL A 65 10.43 6.32 25.79
C VAL A 65 11.24 6.90 26.96
N GLU A 66 11.68 8.14 26.81
CA GLU A 66 12.42 8.88 27.84
C GLU A 66 11.46 9.90 28.47
N VAL A 67 11.21 9.77 29.77
CA VAL A 67 10.44 10.76 30.55
C VAL A 67 11.34 11.21 31.70
N ASP A 68 11.66 12.50 31.72
CA ASP A 68 12.58 13.14 32.66
C ASP A 68 13.93 12.42 32.77
N ASP A 69 14.17 11.69 33.87
CA ASP A 69 15.40 10.93 34.13
C ASP A 69 15.24 9.40 34.00
N TYR A 70 14.06 8.93 33.58
CA TYR A 70 13.77 7.52 33.42
C TYR A 70 13.64 7.13 31.94
N VAL A 71 14.28 6.02 31.61
CA VAL A 71 14.28 5.33 30.33
C VAL A 71 13.37 4.13 30.44
N TYR A 72 12.28 4.14 29.69
CA TYR A 72 11.34 3.05 29.61
C TYR A 72 11.66 2.18 28.40
N THR A 73 12.06 0.95 28.69
CA THR A 73 12.44 -0.04 27.69
C THR A 73 11.22 -0.65 27.00
N ASP A 74 10.09 -0.74 27.69
CA ASP A 74 8.86 -1.33 27.17
C ASP A 74 7.83 -0.25 26.84
N VAL A 75 7.76 0.12 25.57
CA VAL A 75 6.86 1.15 25.04
C VAL A 75 5.39 0.81 25.33
N LYS A 76 5.02 -0.48 25.28
CA LYS A 76 3.63 -0.92 25.50
C LYS A 76 3.19 -0.68 26.93
N ALA A 77 4.04 -1.04 27.89
CA ALA A 77 3.75 -0.85 29.31
C ALA A 77 3.58 0.62 29.70
N VAL A 78 4.34 1.54 29.09
CA VAL A 78 4.20 2.99 29.33
C VAL A 78 2.88 3.50 28.78
N VAL A 79 2.56 3.13 27.55
CA VAL A 79 1.31 3.55 26.90
C VAL A 79 0.11 3.03 27.70
N ASP A 80 0.15 1.78 28.16
CA ASP A 80 -0.88 1.18 29.00
C ASP A 80 -1.03 1.90 30.33
N ALA A 81 0.09 2.24 31.00
CA ALA A 81 0.05 2.98 32.27
C ALA A 81 -0.52 4.40 32.11
N VAL A 82 -0.20 5.07 31.00
CA VAL A 82 -0.75 6.40 30.68
C VAL A 82 -2.25 6.30 30.39
N HIS A 83 -2.70 5.31 29.62
CA HIS A 83 -4.13 5.09 29.32
C HIS A 83 -4.93 4.81 30.59
N LEU A 84 -4.41 3.95 31.47
CA LEU A 84 -5.05 3.59 32.74
C LEU A 84 -5.18 4.81 33.67
N LYS A 85 -4.16 5.68 33.69
CA LYS A 85 -4.17 6.92 34.48
C LYS A 85 -5.10 8.01 33.89
N SER A 86 -5.34 7.98 32.59
CA SER A 86 -6.21 8.95 31.89
C SER A 86 -7.64 8.45 31.68
N GLY A 87 -7.99 7.25 32.16
CA GLY A 87 -9.33 6.67 32.04
C GLY A 87 -9.68 6.21 30.63
N LEU A 88 -8.68 6.07 29.75
CA LEU A 88 -8.83 5.58 28.39
C LEU A 88 -8.80 4.03 28.37
N PRO A 89 -9.51 3.38 27.43
CA PRO A 89 -9.43 1.93 27.27
C PRO A 89 -7.99 1.50 26.91
N LEU A 90 -7.56 0.36 27.44
CA LEU A 90 -6.20 -0.16 27.20
C LEU A 90 -5.97 -0.43 25.70
N VAL A 91 -4.87 0.09 25.18
CA VAL A 91 -4.40 -0.12 23.80
C VAL A 91 -4.38 -1.59 23.37
N PRO A 92 -3.95 -2.57 24.19
CA PRO A 92 -3.94 -3.98 23.78
C PRO A 92 -5.33 -4.57 23.55
N ALA A 93 -6.41 -4.01 24.12
CA ALA A 93 -7.77 -4.44 23.80
C ALA A 93 -8.18 -3.90 22.42
N THR A 94 -7.94 -2.62 22.18
CA THR A 94 -8.28 -1.92 20.93
C THR A 94 -7.43 -2.41 19.75
N SER A 95 -6.14 -2.67 19.97
CA SER A 95 -5.22 -3.13 18.93
C SER A 95 -5.57 -4.55 18.46
N LYS A 96 -5.94 -5.45 19.38
CA LYS A 96 -6.35 -6.82 19.03
C LYS A 96 -7.66 -6.85 18.25
N THR A 97 -8.66 -6.06 18.66
CA THR A 97 -9.91 -5.95 17.90
C THR A 97 -9.68 -5.37 16.52
N PHE A 98 -8.78 -4.39 16.41
CA PHE A 98 -8.40 -3.77 15.13
C PHE A 98 -7.66 -4.75 14.22
N GLU A 99 -6.63 -5.44 14.74
CA GLU A 99 -5.88 -6.47 14.01
C GLU A 99 -6.81 -7.58 13.52
N ASN A 100 -7.72 -8.08 14.37
CA ASN A 100 -8.68 -9.11 13.98
C ASN A 100 -9.62 -8.63 12.87
N LEU A 101 -10.11 -7.39 12.96
CA LEU A 101 -10.99 -6.80 11.94
C LEU A 101 -10.24 -6.60 10.61
N TYR A 102 -9.02 -6.08 10.67
CA TYR A 102 -8.15 -5.94 9.49
C TYR A 102 -7.88 -7.29 8.84
N HIS A 103 -7.52 -8.31 9.63
CA HIS A 103 -7.31 -9.66 9.13
C HIS A 103 -8.56 -10.24 8.48
N ALA A 104 -9.72 -10.10 9.11
CA ALA A 104 -11.00 -10.56 8.55
C ALA A 104 -11.35 -9.87 7.22
N LEU A 105 -11.16 -8.55 7.12
CA LEU A 105 -11.35 -7.80 5.87
C LEU A 105 -10.33 -8.19 4.79
N SER A 106 -9.07 -8.41 5.18
CA SER A 106 -8.03 -8.83 4.24
C SER A 106 -8.30 -10.23 3.67
N GLU A 107 -8.87 -11.12 4.48
CA GLU A 107 -9.24 -12.47 4.09
C GLU A 107 -10.46 -12.47 3.17
N SER A 108 -11.49 -11.68 3.48
CA SER A 108 -12.67 -11.54 2.62
C SER A 108 -12.31 -10.96 1.25
N LEU A 109 -11.41 -9.97 1.21
CA LEU A 109 -10.92 -9.38 -0.02
C LEU A 109 -10.06 -10.38 -0.82
N ALA A 110 -9.22 -11.17 -0.15
CA ALA A 110 -8.43 -12.22 -0.79
C ALA A 110 -9.32 -13.34 -1.37
N ALA A 111 -10.38 -13.72 -0.67
CA ALA A 111 -11.37 -14.68 -1.15
C ALA A 111 -12.09 -14.15 -2.41
N PHE A 112 -12.54 -12.90 -2.37
CA PHE A 112 -13.15 -12.24 -3.52
C PHE A 112 -12.19 -12.15 -4.71
N HIS A 113 -10.93 -11.75 -4.48
CA HIS A 113 -9.91 -11.70 -5.52
C HIS A 113 -9.71 -13.07 -6.17
N ARG A 114 -9.65 -14.15 -5.38
CA ARG A 114 -9.54 -15.52 -5.92
C ARG A 114 -10.75 -15.91 -6.78
N GLN A 115 -11.94 -15.47 -6.41
CA GLN A 115 -13.17 -15.74 -7.14
C GLN A 115 -13.29 -14.90 -8.43
N SER A 116 -12.76 -13.68 -8.43
CA SER A 116 -12.82 -12.77 -9.59
C SER A 116 -11.72 -13.02 -10.62
N LEU A 117 -10.59 -13.62 -10.24
CA LEU A 117 -9.51 -14.04 -11.15
C LEU A 117 -10.00 -14.78 -12.41
N PRO A 118 -10.79 -15.87 -12.32
CA PRO A 118 -11.25 -16.57 -13.51
C PRO A 118 -12.19 -15.73 -14.38
N ALA A 119 -12.98 -14.82 -13.78
CA ALA A 119 -13.85 -13.92 -14.53
C ALA A 119 -13.01 -12.85 -15.27
N ALA A 120 -11.98 -12.31 -14.61
CA ALA A 120 -11.03 -11.39 -15.22
C ALA A 120 -10.27 -12.05 -16.38
N GLU A 121 -9.80 -13.28 -16.21
CA GLU A 121 -9.10 -14.01 -17.28
C GLU A 121 -10.00 -14.23 -18.50
N ARG A 122 -11.28 -14.58 -18.29
CA ARG A 122 -12.27 -14.71 -19.38
C ARG A 122 -12.53 -13.36 -20.07
N ALA A 123 -12.60 -12.27 -19.32
CA ALA A 123 -12.80 -10.93 -19.88
C ALA A 123 -11.61 -10.52 -20.78
N VAL A 124 -10.38 -10.73 -20.30
CA VAL A 124 -9.15 -10.47 -21.08
C VAL A 124 -9.09 -11.35 -22.33
N ARG A 125 -9.48 -12.63 -22.22
CA ARG A 125 -9.52 -13.54 -23.37
C ARG A 125 -10.53 -13.06 -24.42
N ARG A 126 -11.73 -12.66 -24.03
CA ARG A 126 -12.75 -12.13 -24.96
C ARG A 126 -12.30 -10.84 -25.64
N GLN A 127 -11.63 -9.94 -24.91
CA GLN A 127 -11.06 -8.73 -25.49
C GLN A 127 -10.00 -9.09 -26.55
N ARG A 128 -9.11 -10.03 -26.24
CA ARG A 128 -8.12 -10.54 -27.21
C ARG A 128 -8.76 -11.19 -28.44
N GLU A 129 -9.80 -11.99 -28.25
CA GLU A 129 -10.55 -12.61 -29.34
C GLU A 129 -11.22 -11.54 -30.21
N PHE A 130 -11.85 -10.53 -29.61
CA PHE A 130 -12.45 -9.41 -30.33
C PHE A 130 -11.42 -8.65 -31.19
N TRP A 131 -10.25 -8.35 -30.63
CA TRP A 131 -9.17 -7.70 -31.37
C TRP A 131 -8.60 -8.62 -32.45
N ALA A 132 -8.48 -9.92 -32.20
CA ALA A 132 -8.06 -10.89 -33.20
C ALA A 132 -9.05 -10.97 -34.37
N PHE A 133 -10.35 -10.99 -34.11
CA PHE A 133 -11.38 -10.94 -35.15
C PHE A 133 -11.36 -9.63 -35.93
N THR A 134 -11.18 -8.50 -35.23
CA THR A 134 -11.07 -7.18 -35.86
C THR A 134 -9.85 -7.10 -36.79
N ALA A 135 -8.69 -7.59 -36.34
CA ALA A 135 -7.47 -7.65 -37.13
C ALA A 135 -7.58 -8.62 -38.32
N LEU A 136 -8.19 -9.79 -38.11
CA LEU A 136 -8.44 -10.75 -39.18
C LEU A 136 -9.41 -10.18 -40.23
N GLY A 137 -10.48 -9.52 -39.80
CA GLY A 137 -11.48 -8.90 -40.65
C GLY A 137 -10.90 -7.76 -41.51
N SER A 138 -10.15 -6.84 -40.89
CA SER A 138 -9.51 -5.74 -41.63
C SER A 138 -8.42 -6.24 -42.59
N GLY A 139 -7.63 -7.24 -42.19
CA GLY A 139 -6.66 -7.90 -43.07
C GLY A 139 -7.31 -8.59 -44.26
N THR A 140 -8.42 -9.30 -44.03
CA THR A 140 -9.19 -9.96 -45.10
C THR A 140 -9.78 -8.92 -46.07
N GLN A 141 -10.35 -7.83 -45.55
CA GLN A 141 -10.86 -6.73 -46.37
C GLN A 141 -9.77 -6.15 -47.28
N MET A 142 -8.58 -5.88 -46.74
CA MET A 142 -7.46 -5.35 -47.51
C MET A 142 -6.98 -6.34 -48.59
N LEU A 143 -6.89 -7.63 -48.26
CA LEU A 143 -6.44 -8.67 -49.18
C LEU A 143 -7.43 -8.90 -50.33
N VAL A 144 -8.73 -8.91 -50.04
CA VAL A 144 -9.78 -9.02 -51.05
C VAL A 144 -9.75 -7.84 -52.01
N LEU A 145 -9.65 -6.60 -51.49
CA LEU A 145 -9.55 -5.41 -52.33
C LEU A 145 -8.28 -5.42 -53.19
N ALA A 146 -7.14 -5.83 -52.64
CA ALA A 146 -5.90 -5.93 -53.38
C ALA A 146 -5.97 -6.98 -54.51
N TYR A 147 -6.54 -8.15 -54.22
CA TYR A 147 -6.74 -9.19 -55.24
C TYR A 147 -7.67 -8.74 -56.36
N LEU A 148 -8.79 -8.11 -56.01
CA LEU A 148 -9.74 -7.58 -56.99
C LEU A 148 -9.09 -6.48 -57.85
N THR A 149 -8.32 -5.56 -57.25
CA THR A 149 -7.75 -4.40 -57.95
C THR A 149 -6.59 -4.75 -58.89
N PHE A 150 -5.76 -5.75 -58.54
CA PHE A 150 -4.59 -6.08 -59.34
C PHE A 150 -4.79 -7.26 -60.28
N GLN A 151 -5.70 -8.18 -59.96
CA GLN A 151 -5.77 -9.46 -60.67
C GLN A 151 -7.07 -9.72 -61.43
N VAL A 152 -8.21 -9.16 -60.99
CA VAL A 152 -9.52 -9.49 -61.57
C VAL A 152 -10.18 -8.29 -62.26
N TYR A 153 -10.15 -7.12 -61.64
CA TYR A 153 -10.84 -5.93 -62.09
C TYR A 153 -9.87 -4.75 -62.17
N GLY A 154 -9.94 -3.96 -63.24
CA GLY A 154 -9.19 -2.72 -63.35
C GLY A 154 -9.65 -1.66 -62.35
N TRP A 155 -8.85 -0.61 -62.17
CA TRP A 155 -9.10 0.45 -61.19
C TRP A 155 -10.46 1.16 -61.38
N ASP A 156 -10.93 1.31 -62.62
CA ASP A 156 -12.22 1.92 -62.98
C ASP A 156 -13.44 1.19 -62.36
N VAL A 157 -13.36 -0.14 -62.20
CA VAL A 157 -14.44 -0.94 -61.57
C VAL A 157 -14.34 -0.91 -60.04
N MET A 158 -13.14 -0.70 -59.49
CA MET A 158 -12.88 -0.71 -58.04
C MET A 158 -13.10 0.64 -57.37
N GLU A 159 -13.12 1.74 -58.12
CA GLU A 159 -13.40 3.09 -57.62
C GLU A 159 -14.71 3.18 -56.80
N PRO A 160 -15.89 2.77 -57.31
CA PRO A 160 -17.12 2.82 -56.53
C PRO A 160 -17.13 1.83 -55.36
N VAL A 161 -16.49 0.66 -55.50
CA VAL A 161 -16.49 -0.38 -54.46
C VAL A 161 -15.69 0.06 -53.25
N THR A 162 -14.51 0.63 -53.46
CA THR A 162 -13.65 1.15 -52.37
C THR A 162 -14.29 2.33 -51.66
N PHE A 163 -15.03 3.18 -52.39
CA PHE A 163 -15.83 4.25 -51.79
C PHE A 163 -16.86 3.70 -50.80
N PHE A 164 -17.70 2.74 -51.22
CA PHE A 164 -18.70 2.14 -50.32
C PHE A 164 -18.10 1.45 -49.11
N VAL A 165 -17.00 0.71 -49.29
CA VAL A 165 -16.31 0.01 -48.20
C VAL A 165 -15.76 1.01 -47.18
N THR A 166 -15.10 2.07 -47.63
CA THR A 166 -14.55 3.11 -46.75
C THR A 166 -15.66 3.83 -45.98
N THR A 167 -16.75 4.19 -46.68
CA THR A 167 -17.92 4.81 -46.05
C THR A 167 -18.58 3.87 -45.03
N ALA A 168 -18.68 2.57 -45.33
CA ALA A 168 -19.24 1.59 -44.40
C ALA A 168 -18.37 1.45 -43.13
N THR A 169 -17.04 1.38 -43.26
CA THR A 169 -16.13 1.37 -42.11
C THR A 169 -16.29 2.63 -41.27
N ALA A 170 -16.34 3.81 -41.89
CA ALA A 170 -16.54 5.08 -41.19
C ALA A 170 -17.90 5.14 -40.47
N LEU A 171 -18.97 4.61 -41.10
CA LEU A 171 -20.29 4.52 -40.50
C LEU A 171 -20.31 3.58 -39.29
N CYS A 172 -19.62 2.44 -39.35
CA CYS A 172 -19.46 1.53 -38.22
C CYS A 172 -18.72 2.20 -37.05
N SER A 173 -17.63 2.92 -37.31
CA SER A 173 -16.91 3.71 -36.30
C SER A 173 -17.81 4.78 -35.67
N TYR A 174 -18.63 5.46 -36.48
CA TYR A 174 -19.58 6.45 -35.99
C TYR A 174 -20.72 5.83 -35.15
N ALA A 175 -21.26 4.68 -35.58
CA ALA A 175 -22.27 3.94 -34.82
C ALA A 175 -21.73 3.47 -33.46
N TYR A 176 -20.47 3.03 -33.41
CA TYR A 176 -19.78 2.70 -32.16
C TYR A 176 -19.70 3.91 -31.22
N PHE A 177 -19.30 5.08 -31.75
CA PHE A 177 -19.27 6.34 -30.99
C PHE A 177 -20.65 6.69 -30.40
N LEU A 178 -21.73 6.56 -31.17
CA LEU A 178 -23.08 6.83 -30.68
C LEU A 178 -23.52 5.87 -29.57
N TYR A 179 -23.14 4.59 -29.65
CA TYR A 179 -23.53 3.59 -28.66
C TYR A 179 -22.77 3.76 -27.34
N PHE A 180 -21.45 3.99 -27.39
CA PHE A 180 -20.62 4.10 -26.18
C PHE A 180 -20.52 5.54 -25.63
N ARG A 181 -20.89 6.56 -26.42
CA ARG A 181 -20.74 8.00 -26.09
C ARG A 181 -19.33 8.36 -25.60
N ALA A 182 -18.32 7.58 -26.00
CA ALA A 182 -16.92 7.73 -25.62
C ALA A 182 -16.11 8.11 -26.86
N GLU A 183 -15.12 9.00 -26.69
CA GLU A 183 -14.22 9.38 -27.78
C GLU A 183 -13.50 8.15 -28.34
N HIS A 184 -13.36 8.10 -29.66
CA HIS A 184 -12.83 6.95 -30.39
C HIS A 184 -11.29 6.89 -30.28
N SER A 185 -10.75 6.81 -29.06
CA SER A 185 -9.34 6.53 -28.80
C SER A 185 -9.17 5.05 -28.49
N TYR A 186 -8.16 4.40 -29.08
CA TYR A 186 -7.88 2.98 -28.86
C TYR A 186 -7.69 2.66 -27.36
N GLU A 187 -7.01 3.54 -26.61
CA GLU A 187 -6.85 3.38 -25.16
C GLU A 187 -8.19 3.50 -24.41
N SER A 188 -9.07 4.42 -24.82
CA SER A 188 -10.38 4.60 -24.18
C SER A 188 -11.33 3.43 -24.44
N VAL A 189 -11.19 2.76 -25.59
CA VAL A 189 -11.94 1.54 -25.91
C VAL A 189 -11.49 0.40 -25.02
N ASP A 190 -10.18 0.19 -24.88
CA ASP A 190 -9.65 -0.87 -24.01
C ASP A 190 -10.00 -0.65 -22.53
N ASP A 191 -9.87 0.60 -22.05
CA ASP A 191 -10.18 0.96 -20.66
C ASP A 191 -11.66 0.86 -20.32
N SER A 192 -12.56 1.05 -21.29
CA SER A 192 -14.01 0.98 -21.06
C SER A 192 -14.58 -0.44 -21.26
N PHE A 193 -14.00 -1.23 -22.16
CA PHE A 193 -14.56 -2.52 -22.56
C PHE A 193 -14.31 -3.62 -21.52
N LEU A 194 -13.09 -3.69 -20.98
CA LEU A 194 -12.71 -4.66 -19.95
C LEU A 194 -13.59 -4.54 -18.67
N PRO A 195 -13.76 -3.35 -18.05
CA PRO A 195 -14.61 -3.23 -16.87
C PRO A 195 -16.09 -3.49 -17.18
N HIS A 196 -16.58 -3.21 -18.39
CA HIS A 196 -17.97 -3.52 -18.73
C HIS A 196 -18.22 -5.03 -18.87
N LEU A 197 -17.29 -5.76 -19.50
CA LEU A 197 -17.33 -7.21 -19.59
C LEU A 197 -17.21 -7.86 -18.21
N LEU A 198 -16.30 -7.32 -17.39
CA LEU A 198 -16.09 -7.76 -16.02
C LEU A 198 -17.34 -7.49 -15.16
N MET A 199 -17.94 -6.30 -15.25
CA MET A 199 -19.21 -5.98 -14.58
C MET A 199 -20.36 -6.89 -15.01
N ARG A 200 -20.41 -7.32 -16.28
CA ARG A 200 -21.43 -8.26 -16.75
C ARG A 200 -21.26 -9.66 -16.16
N GLU A 201 -20.03 -10.16 -16.09
CA GLU A 201 -19.71 -11.46 -15.47
C GLU A 201 -19.89 -11.41 -13.95
N LEU A 202 -19.45 -10.33 -13.29
CA LEU A 202 -19.65 -10.10 -11.86
C LEU A 202 -21.10 -9.79 -11.50
N GLY A 203 -21.89 -9.24 -12.43
CA GLY A 203 -23.32 -9.01 -12.26
C GLY A 203 -24.12 -10.31 -12.15
N VAL A 204 -23.58 -11.44 -12.64
CA VAL A 204 -24.13 -12.79 -12.39
C VAL A 204 -23.79 -13.26 -10.96
N LEU A 205 -22.67 -12.78 -10.40
CA LEU A 205 -22.21 -13.01 -9.02
C LEU A 205 -22.67 -11.92 -8.02
N ARG A 206 -23.62 -11.06 -8.41
CA ARG A 206 -24.04 -9.77 -7.80
C ARG A 206 -23.96 -9.67 -6.26
N VAL A 207 -24.22 -10.77 -5.55
CA VAL A 207 -24.22 -10.84 -4.09
C VAL A 207 -22.81 -10.69 -3.47
N ASP A 208 -21.74 -11.03 -4.19
CA ASP A 208 -20.36 -10.93 -3.68
C ASP A 208 -19.65 -9.61 -4.03
N ALA A 209 -19.97 -8.99 -5.17
CA ALA A 209 -19.33 -7.74 -5.60
C ALA A 209 -19.68 -6.55 -4.69
N ASP A 210 -20.95 -6.43 -4.28
CA ASP A 210 -21.38 -5.39 -3.34
C ASP A 210 -20.71 -5.54 -1.96
N LYS A 211 -20.43 -6.79 -1.55
CA LYS A 211 -19.70 -7.07 -0.32
C LYS A 211 -18.24 -6.64 -0.46
N ALA A 212 -17.59 -6.96 -1.57
CA ALA A 212 -16.21 -6.54 -1.82
C ALA A 212 -16.04 -5.01 -1.87
N ILE A 213 -16.99 -4.28 -2.47
CA ILE A 213 -16.97 -2.81 -2.49
C ILE A 213 -17.07 -2.24 -1.08
N ARG A 214 -17.96 -2.80 -0.24
CA ARG A 214 -18.07 -2.40 1.17
C ARG A 214 -16.79 -2.70 1.95
N ASP A 215 -16.21 -3.89 1.75
CA ASP A 215 -14.99 -4.31 2.43
C ASP A 215 -13.79 -3.44 2.02
N MET A 216 -13.65 -3.10 0.72
CA MET A 216 -12.63 -2.16 0.24
C MET A 216 -12.79 -0.77 0.85
N LYS A 217 -14.03 -0.26 0.92
CA LYS A 217 -14.31 1.04 1.55
C LYS A 217 -13.99 1.01 3.04
N ALA A 218 -14.38 -0.05 3.74
CA ALA A 218 -14.05 -0.27 5.14
C ALA A 218 -12.53 -0.30 5.37
N MET A 219 -11.77 -0.96 4.49
CA MET A 219 -10.31 -1.00 4.54
C MET A 219 -9.68 0.39 4.33
N GLN A 220 -10.23 1.19 3.41
CA GLN A 220 -9.79 2.56 3.17
C GLN A 220 -10.08 3.48 4.37
N GLU A 221 -11.27 3.36 4.97
CA GLU A 221 -11.63 4.09 6.20
C GLU A 221 -10.71 3.68 7.37
N LEU A 222 -10.38 2.38 7.47
CA LEU A 222 -9.44 1.86 8.46
C LEU A 222 -8.04 2.49 8.31
N GLN A 223 -7.54 2.54 7.07
CA GLN A 223 -6.24 3.11 6.75
C GLN A 223 -6.20 4.62 6.98
N ALA A 224 -7.30 5.32 6.68
CA ALA A 224 -7.45 6.74 7.00
C ALA A 224 -7.43 6.99 8.52
N ALA A 225 -8.14 6.18 9.31
CA ALA A 225 -8.13 6.29 10.77
C ALA A 225 -6.72 6.08 11.37
N VAL A 226 -5.96 5.10 10.88
CA VAL A 226 -4.58 4.85 11.31
C VAL A 226 -3.67 6.05 11.00
N SER A 227 -3.81 6.64 9.81
CA SER A 227 -3.01 7.79 9.40
C SER A 227 -3.27 9.04 10.27
N LEU A 228 -4.52 9.25 10.69
CA LEU A 228 -4.91 10.35 11.58
C LEU A 228 -4.33 10.17 12.99
N ASP A 229 -4.31 8.94 13.52
CA ASP A 229 -3.71 8.68 14.83
C ASP A 229 -2.20 8.93 14.81
N ASP A 230 -1.49 8.53 13.75
CA ASP A 230 -0.06 8.85 13.58
C ASP A 230 0.19 10.37 13.49
N GLU A 231 -0.69 11.13 12.82
CA GLU A 231 -0.61 12.59 12.73
C GLU A 231 -0.92 13.30 14.06
N ARG A 232 -1.85 12.76 14.86
CA ARG A 232 -2.13 13.28 16.21
C ARG A 232 -0.94 13.04 17.14
N VAL A 233 -0.33 11.85 17.06
CA VAL A 233 0.86 11.51 17.83
C VAL A 233 2.03 12.41 17.44
N SER A 234 2.25 12.69 16.15
CA SER A 234 3.33 13.58 15.70
C SER A 234 3.16 15.01 16.22
N LYS A 235 1.94 15.57 16.17
CA LYS A 235 1.64 16.92 16.71
C LYS A 235 1.85 17.02 18.22
N LEU A 236 1.51 15.98 18.98
CA LEU A 236 1.76 15.94 20.42
C LEU A 236 3.26 15.88 20.74
N VAL A 237 4.05 15.13 19.94
CA VAL A 237 5.51 15.07 20.07
C VAL A 237 6.14 16.43 19.75
N GLU A 238 5.69 17.12 18.70
CA GLU A 238 6.15 18.48 18.37
C GLU A 238 5.81 19.50 19.45
N ALA A 239 4.59 19.46 20.00
CA ALA A 239 4.18 20.31 21.10
C ALA A 239 5.01 20.06 22.36
N ALA A 240 5.31 18.80 22.68
CA ALA A 240 6.17 18.42 23.79
C ALA A 240 7.64 18.86 23.58
N ALA A 241 8.16 18.72 22.36
CA ALA A 241 9.50 19.19 21.99
C ALA A 241 9.63 20.71 22.13
N LYS A 242 8.62 21.47 21.69
CA LYS A 242 8.57 22.94 21.80
C LYS A 242 8.49 23.40 23.25
N LYS A 243 7.77 22.68 24.11
CA LYS A 243 7.68 22.98 25.55
C LYS A 243 9.01 22.75 26.27
N LYS A 244 9.79 21.75 25.82
CA LYS A 244 11.13 21.44 26.36
C LYS A 244 12.18 22.49 25.94
N SER A 245 12.11 23.03 24.72
CA SER A 245 13.02 24.09 24.29
C SER A 245 12.77 25.42 25.03
N THR A 246 11.52 25.70 25.40
CA THR A 246 11.18 26.90 26.19
C THR A 246 11.58 26.79 27.66
N SER A 247 11.63 25.59 28.26
CA SER A 247 12.10 25.43 29.65
C SER A 247 13.62 25.50 29.78
N ALA A 248 14.37 25.11 28.74
CA ALA A 248 15.84 25.19 28.73
C ALA A 248 16.37 26.63 28.51
N CYS A 249 15.54 27.56 28.03
CA CYS A 249 15.92 28.96 27.82
C CYS A 249 15.64 29.84 29.05
N HIS A 250 15.01 29.30 30.09
CA HIS A 250 14.66 29.99 31.34
C HIS A 250 15.47 29.50 32.56
N SER A 251 16.55 28.75 32.35
CA SER A 251 17.52 28.32 33.37
C SER A 251 18.91 28.85 33.05
#